data_AF-A0A962G708-F1
#
_entry.id   AF-A0A962G708-F1
#
_cell.length_a   1.000
_cell.length_b   1.000
_cell.length_c   1.000
_cell.angle_alpha   90.00
_cell.angle_beta   90.00
_cell.angle_gamma   90.00
#
_symmetry.space_group_name_H-M   'P 1'
#
loop_
_entity.id
_entity.type
_entity.pdbx_description
1 polymer ?
#
loop_
_entity_poly.entity_id
_entity_poly.type
_entity_poly.pdbx_seq_one_letter_code
_entity_poly.pdbx_strand_id
1 'polypeptide(L)'
;HATDAPVLMFGGLWERWSPKGGEPIETYSIVTMDAVGELARLHDRMPLMLPPELHRDWIEGDGEQATAIAQAAPLPSLSWHAVGKAVGNVRNQGPQLIEPIAETGIAHDP
;
A
#
# COMPACT_ATOMS: atom_id res chain seq x y z
N HIS A 1 0.53 -4.64 -8.72
CA HIS A 1 -0.71 -5.39 -8.41
C HIS A 1 -0.34 -6.72 -7.76
N ALA A 2 -1.19 -7.26 -6.89
CA ALA A 2 -1.01 -8.63 -6.39
C ALA A 2 -1.18 -9.59 -7.57
N THR A 3 -0.37 -10.64 -7.62
CA THR A 3 -0.44 -11.62 -8.72
C THR A 3 -1.40 -12.77 -8.43
N ASP A 4 -1.80 -12.92 -7.17
CA ASP A 4 -2.60 -14.03 -6.62
C ASP A 4 -3.93 -13.58 -6.02
N ALA A 5 -4.18 -12.27 -5.89
CA ALA A 5 -5.39 -11.72 -5.32
C ALA A 5 -5.92 -10.51 -6.12
N PRO A 6 -7.25 -10.31 -6.19
CA PRO A 6 -7.84 -9.17 -6.88
C PRO A 6 -7.65 -7.83 -6.14
N VAL A 7 -7.31 -7.88 -4.84
CA VAL A 7 -7.13 -6.71 -3.98
C VAL A 7 -5.89 -6.89 -3.10
N LEU A 8 -5.18 -5.79 -2.85
CA LEU A 8 -4.14 -5.71 -1.84
C LEU A 8 -4.74 -5.16 -0.55
N MET A 9 -4.39 -5.78 0.57
CA MET A 9 -4.80 -5.34 1.91
C MET A 9 -3.61 -4.70 2.60
N PHE A 10 -3.79 -3.49 3.11
CA PHE A 10 -2.75 -2.75 3.82
C PHE A 10 -3.08 -2.62 5.30
N GLY A 11 -2.08 -2.80 6.15
CA GLY A 11 -2.17 -2.50 7.56
C GLY A 11 -2.36 -1.00 7.77
N GLY A 12 -3.35 -0.64 8.58
CA GLY A 12 -3.66 0.75 8.88
C GLY A 12 -4.12 0.94 10.32
N LEU A 13 -3.99 2.18 10.78
CA LEU A 13 -4.53 2.65 12.05
C LEU A 13 -5.71 3.56 11.75
N TRP A 14 -6.72 3.56 12.60
CA TRP A 14 -7.86 4.47 12.46
C TRP A 14 -8.22 5.10 13.79
N GLU A 15 -8.82 6.28 13.73
CA GLU A 15 -9.37 6.95 14.89
C GLU A 15 -10.69 7.64 14.54
N ARG A 16 -11.53 7.82 15.57
CA ARG A 16 -12.71 8.67 15.52
C ARG A 16 -12.47 9.88 16.41
N TRP A 17 -12.40 11.06 15.80
CA TRP A 17 -12.22 12.32 16.49
C TRP A 17 -13.52 13.12 16.50
N SER A 18 -13.91 13.64 17.67
CA SER A 18 -15.12 14.47 17.82
C SER A 18 -14.73 15.93 18.11
N PRO A 19 -14.76 16.83 17.10
CA PRO A 19 -14.55 18.25 17.32
C PRO A 19 -15.61 18.85 18.26
N LYS A 20 -15.24 19.89 19.02
CA LYS A 20 -16.24 20.66 19.77
C LYS A 20 -17.18 21.37 18.80
N GLY A 21 -18.46 21.02 18.83
CA GLY A 21 -19.50 21.64 18.02
C GLY A 21 -19.54 21.18 16.56
N GLY A 22 -18.89 20.08 16.22
CA GLY A 22 -18.94 19.48 14.88
C GLY A 22 -19.27 17.99 14.91
N GLU A 23 -19.47 17.43 13.72
CA GLU A 23 -19.71 16.00 13.55
C GLU A 23 -18.43 15.17 13.78
N PRO A 24 -18.54 13.95 14.31
CA PRO A 24 -17.40 13.04 14.41
C PRO A 24 -16.76 12.78 13.04
N ILE A 25 -15.43 12.78 13.02
CA ILE A 25 -14.61 12.51 11.85
C ILE A 25 -13.88 11.18 12.07
N GLU A 26 -14.02 10.27 11.12
CA GLU A 26 -13.26 9.02 11.10
C GLU A 26 -12.11 9.17 10.10
N THR A 27 -10.90 8.95 10.59
CA THR A 27 -9.69 9.05 9.79
C THR A 27 -8.87 7.78 9.92
N TYR A 28 -8.07 7.49 8.92
CA TYR A 28 -7.13 6.39 8.96
C TYR A 28 -5.78 6.80 8.38
N SER A 29 -4.76 6.02 8.71
CA SER A 29 -3.43 6.11 8.13
C SER A 29 -2.94 4.72 7.76
N ILE A 30 -2.15 4.62 6.69
CA ILE A 30 -1.51 3.38 6.27
C ILE A 30 -0.16 3.26 6.98
N VAL A 31 0.08 2.10 7.59
CA VAL A 31 1.38 1.78 8.18
C VAL A 31 2.37 1.53 7.05
N THR A 32 3.55 2.14 7.14
CA THR A 32 4.63 1.94 6.17
C THR A 32 5.83 1.27 6.83
N MET A 33 6.60 0.55 6.03
CA MET A 33 7.85 -0.12 6.39
C MET A 33 8.92 0.20 5.34
N ASP A 34 10.16 -0.20 5.61
CA ASP A 34 11.22 -0.10 4.62
C ASP A 34 10.90 -1.01 3.43
N ALA A 35 11.14 -0.51 2.22
CA ALA A 35 10.99 -1.32 1.04
C ALA A 35 12.08 -2.41 1.00
N VAL A 36 11.71 -3.61 0.55
CA VAL A 36 12.62 -4.74 0.43
C VAL A 36 12.60 -5.33 -0.98
N GLY A 37 13.68 -6.05 -1.34
CA GLY A 37 13.81 -6.66 -2.66
C GLY A 37 13.79 -5.64 -3.80
N GLU A 38 13.12 -5.98 -4.89
CA GLU A 38 13.03 -5.11 -6.08
C GLU A 38 12.22 -3.83 -5.84
N LEU A 39 11.30 -3.81 -4.86
CA LEU A 39 10.54 -2.60 -4.52
C LEU A 39 11.45 -1.48 -3.99
N ALA A 40 12.55 -1.84 -3.33
CA ALA A 40 13.54 -0.87 -2.84
C ALA A 40 14.21 -0.09 -3.98
N ARG A 41 14.14 -0.59 -5.23
CA ARG A 41 14.60 0.14 -6.42
C ARG A 41 13.61 1.20 -6.89
N LEU A 42 12.34 1.09 -6.50
CA LEU A 42 11.28 2.04 -6.86
C LEU A 42 11.16 3.17 -5.84
N HIS A 43 11.24 2.85 -4.54
CA HIS A 43 11.10 3.80 -3.44
C HIS A 43 11.71 3.22 -2.15
N ASP A 44 12.10 4.08 -1.20
CA ASP A 44 12.70 3.66 0.09
C ASP A 44 11.69 3.04 1.07
N ARG A 45 10.42 3.42 0.93
CA ARG A 45 9.30 2.97 1.78
C ARG A 45 8.23 2.23 0.99
N MET A 46 7.57 1.29 1.64
CA MET A 46 6.42 0.56 1.11
C MET A 46 5.30 0.42 2.16
N PRO A 47 4.04 0.24 1.78
CA PRO A 47 2.97 -0.05 2.74
C PRO A 47 3.16 -1.44 3.37
N LEU A 48 2.74 -1.61 4.61
CA LEU A 48 2.61 -2.92 5.25
C LEU A 48 1.50 -3.69 4.53
N MET A 49 1.86 -4.66 3.70
CA MET A 49 0.90 -5.50 2.98
C MET A 49 0.57 -6.73 3.81
N LEU A 50 -0.72 -7.01 3.98
CA LEU A 50 -1.21 -8.11 4.81
C LEU A 50 -1.70 -9.27 3.92
N PRO A 51 -1.08 -10.45 4.00
CA PRO A 51 -1.59 -11.64 3.33
C PRO A 51 -2.88 -12.14 4.03
N PRO A 52 -3.74 -12.90 3.33
CA PRO A 52 -5.06 -13.32 3.84
C PRO A 52 -5.07 -13.94 5.24
N GLU A 53 -4.05 -14.74 5.55
CA GLU A 53 -3.91 -15.42 6.83
C GLU A 53 -3.71 -14.47 8.02
N LEU A 54 -3.23 -13.24 7.80
CA LEU A 54 -2.98 -12.25 8.85
C LEU A 54 -4.12 -11.24 9.02
N HIS A 55 -5.16 -11.26 8.16
CA HIS A 55 -6.23 -10.25 8.19
C HIS A 55 -6.99 -10.24 9.50
N ARG A 56 -7.36 -11.43 9.99
CA ARG A 56 -8.13 -11.57 11.22
C ARG A 56 -7.35 -11.07 12.42
N ASP A 57 -6.11 -11.51 12.53
CA ASP A 57 -5.21 -11.15 13.63
C ASP A 57 -4.88 -9.66 13.64
N TRP A 58 -4.80 -9.02 12.47
CA TRP A 58 -4.64 -7.57 12.38
C TRP A 58 -5.88 -6.80 12.88
N ILE A 59 -7.08 -7.30 12.59
CA ILE A 59 -8.35 -6.60 12.92
C ILE A 59 -8.76 -6.84 14.37
N GLU A 60 -8.64 -8.08 14.85
CA GLU A 60 -9.12 -8.51 16.17
C GLU A 60 -8.02 -8.49 17.25
N GLY A 61 -6.75 -8.46 16.84
CA GLY A 61 -5.62 -8.49 17.75
C GLY A 61 -5.41 -7.19 18.53
N ASP A 62 -4.59 -7.28 19.57
CA ASP A 62 -4.18 -6.11 20.34
C ASP A 62 -2.96 -5.41 19.71
N GLY A 63 -2.49 -4.34 20.37
CA GLY A 63 -1.34 -3.56 19.89
C GLY A 63 -0.02 -4.35 19.85
N GLU A 64 0.16 -5.36 20.72
CA GLU A 64 1.35 -6.19 20.72
C GLU A 64 1.35 -7.13 19.52
N GLN A 65 0.22 -7.80 19.27
CA GLN A 65 0.04 -8.67 18.11
C GLN A 65 0.16 -7.88 16.79
N ALA A 66 -0.46 -6.70 16.71
CA ALA A 66 -0.34 -5.84 15.53
C ALA A 66 1.11 -5.39 15.29
N THR A 67 1.87 -5.07 16.35
CA THR A 67 3.29 -4.72 16.25
C THR A 67 4.12 -5.90 15.74
N ALA A 68 3.88 -7.10 16.26
CA ALA A 68 4.56 -8.32 15.82
C ALA A 68 4.28 -8.62 14.33
N ILE A 69 3.03 -8.47 13.89
CA ILE A 69 2.66 -8.59 12.47
C ILE A 69 3.39 -7.54 11.63
N ALA A 70 3.39 -6.27 12.04
CA ALA A 70 4.04 -5.20 11.30
C ALA A 70 5.56 -5.41 11.11
N GLN A 71 6.21 -6.15 12.01
CA GLN A 71 7.64 -6.45 11.94
C GLN A 71 7.98 -7.69 11.11
N ALA A 72 7.04 -8.64 10.99
CA ALA A 72 7.31 -9.97 10.45
C ALA A 72 6.43 -10.38 9.27
N ALA A 73 5.47 -9.55 8.85
CA ALA A 73 4.58 -9.87 7.74
C ALA A 73 5.37 -10.18 6.47
N PRO A 74 5.12 -11.33 5.82
CA PRO A 74 5.76 -11.66 4.56
C PRO A 74 5.22 -10.76 3.45
N LEU A 75 6.05 -10.52 2.43
CA LEU A 75 5.57 -9.84 1.24
C LEU A 75 4.67 -10.76 0.41
N PRO A 76 3.51 -10.28 -0.07
CA PRO A 76 2.72 -11.01 -1.06
C PRO A 76 3.45 -11.04 -2.41
N SER A 77 2.97 -11.88 -3.32
CA SER A 77 3.49 -11.91 -4.69
C SER A 77 3.03 -10.67 -5.46
N LEU A 78 3.99 -9.90 -5.99
CA LEU A 78 3.74 -8.59 -6.60
C LEU A 78 4.31 -8.51 -8.01
N SER A 79 3.59 -7.80 -8.88
CA SER A 79 4.05 -7.35 -10.20
C SER A 79 3.83 -5.85 -10.34
N TRP A 80 4.71 -5.17 -11.08
CA TRP A 80 4.64 -3.73 -11.33
C TRP A 80 5.09 -3.40 -12.75
N HIS A 81 4.67 -2.22 -13.21
CA HIS A 81 5.04 -1.68 -14.51
C HIS A 81 4.97 -0.15 -14.46
N ALA A 82 5.71 0.50 -15.36
CA ALA A 82 5.67 1.95 -15.47
C ALA A 82 4.32 2.41 -16.06
N VAL A 83 3.79 3.52 -15.55
CA VAL A 83 2.54 4.14 -16.01
C VAL A 83 2.77 5.59 -16.43
N GLY A 84 1.81 6.16 -17.16
CA GLY A 84 1.92 7.53 -17.66
C GLY A 84 1.87 8.58 -16.55
N LYS A 85 2.58 9.71 -16.76
CA LYS A 85 2.64 10.83 -15.80
C LYS A 85 1.29 11.43 -15.42
N ALA A 86 0.24 11.17 -16.21
CA ALA A 86 -1.12 11.60 -15.92
C ALA A 86 -1.61 11.14 -14.54
N VAL A 87 -1.09 10.03 -14.01
CA VAL A 87 -1.44 9.53 -12.66
C VAL A 87 -1.06 10.50 -11.54
N GLY A 88 -0.05 11.37 -11.75
CA GLY A 88 0.41 12.33 -10.74
C GLY A 88 -0.53 13.51 -10.50
N ASN A 89 -1.54 13.72 -11.35
CA ASN A 89 -2.57 14.74 -11.16
C ASN A 89 -3.85 14.10 -10.63
N VAL A 90 -4.15 14.37 -9.35
CA VAL A 90 -5.30 13.78 -8.61
C VAL A 90 -6.68 14.06 -9.22
N ARG A 91 -6.79 15.05 -10.12
CA ARG A 91 -8.03 15.32 -10.85
C ARG A 91 -8.32 14.30 -11.95
N ASN A 92 -7.31 13.57 -12.42
CA ASN A 92 -7.47 12.55 -13.44
C ASN A 92 -8.05 11.28 -12.81
N GLN A 93 -9.02 10.67 -13.48
CA GLN A 93 -9.64 9.42 -13.07
C GLN A 93 -9.82 8.52 -14.30
N GLY A 94 -9.82 7.21 -14.10
CA GLY A 94 -10.13 6.22 -15.15
C GLY A 94 -9.10 5.09 -15.27
N PRO A 95 -9.49 3.98 -15.92
CA PRO A 95 -8.70 2.75 -15.99
C PRO A 95 -7.35 2.94 -16.70
N GLN A 96 -7.26 3.88 -17.65
CA GLN A 96 -6.04 4.19 -18.39
C GLN A 96 -4.87 4.64 -17.52
N LEU A 97 -5.13 5.06 -16.27
CA LEU A 97 -4.09 5.54 -15.35
C LEU A 97 -3.20 4.43 -14.80
N ILE A 98 -3.67 3.18 -14.85
CA ILE A 98 -2.89 2.01 -14.44
C ILE A 98 -2.37 1.21 -15.64
N GLU A 99 -2.66 1.64 -16.87
CA GLU A 99 -2.19 0.93 -18.06
C GLU A 99 -0.69 1.14 -18.27
N PRO A 100 0.06 0.10 -18.69
CA PRO A 100 1.47 0.22 -18.99
C PRO A 100 1.72 1.23 -20.11
N ILE A 101 2.77 2.04 -19.95
CA ILE A 101 3.30 2.81 -21.08
C ILE A 101 4.23 1.92 -21.91
N ALA A 102 4.21 2.09 -23.23
CA ALA A 102 5.23 1.48 -24.08
C ALA A 102 6.60 1.98 -23.62
N GLU A 103 7.52 1.06 -23.30
CA GLU A 103 8.86 1.37 -22.85
C GLU A 103 9.56 2.27 -23.89
N THR A 104 9.60 3.57 -23.64
CA THR A 104 10.54 4.44 -24.33
C THR A 104 11.81 4.36 -23.52
N GLY A 105 12.74 3.50 -23.97
CA GLY A 105 13.93 3.05 -23.26
C GLY A 105 14.47 4.03 -22.23
N ILE A 106 14.16 3.77 -20.96
CA ILE A 106 15.06 4.17 -19.88
C ILE A 106 16.09 3.05 -19.87
N ALA A 107 17.25 3.32 -20.48
CA ALA A 107 18.38 2.41 -20.40
C ALA A 107 18.61 2.08 -18.92
N HIS A 108 18.44 0.80 -18.58
CA HIS A 108 19.03 0.24 -17.37
C HIS A 108 20.54 0.27 -17.60
N ASP A 109 21.22 1.28 -17.06
CA ASP A 109 22.68 1.24 -16.93
C ASP A 109 23.01 0.22 -15.81
N PRO A 110 23.99 -0.68 -16.04
CA PRO A 110 24.27 -1.81 -15.16
C PRO A 110 24.89 -1.43 -13.80
#